data_AF-A0A946YX36-F1
#
_entry.id   AF-A0A946YX36-F1
#
_cell.length_a   1.000
_cell.length_b   1.000
_cell.length_c   1.000
_cell.angle_alpha   90.00
_cell.angle_beta   90.00
_cell.angle_gamma   90.00
#
_symmetry.space_group_name_H-M   'P 1'
#
loop_
_entity.id
_entity.type
_entity.pdbx_description
1 polymer ?
#
loop_
_entity_poly.entity_id
_entity_poly.type
_entity_poly.pdbx_seq_one_letter_code
_entity_poly.pdbx_strand_id
1 'polypeptide(L)'
;MQSTISTFRDKARPVISDRLNAPAWVVLVELFIGFGWIRAAVEKIIDPAWWQGNVLEEFIAVNSTDALGWYQWFLAGVVSPQLLAISAVVVIAQVIAGASLISGRRVTTGLLVGMFLNLNFIAAGSVNPSIFYLVCQSALLLAMAQDLARTGVVSATLRAMPTVSLVLVATSLPFVSTIEPSAAVEDPALVLLFFGLLLGVSSRLGVHNATLDALQPAERPISAGGRVWFGSRPRHEGHLAATGQQADVVQASCSASARNRSVCDGICRTLQSDG
;
A
#
# COMPACT_ATOMS: atom_id res chain seq x y z
N MET A 1 29.89 -18.44 18.34
CA MET A 1 29.97 -17.63 17.10
C MET A 1 29.44 -18.37 15.86
N GLN A 2 29.88 -19.60 15.55
CA GLN A 2 29.40 -20.37 14.37
C GLN A 2 27.90 -20.69 14.37
N SER A 3 27.31 -21.05 15.51
CA SER A 3 25.85 -21.35 15.64
C SER A 3 24.96 -20.12 15.36
N THR A 4 25.42 -18.92 15.71
CA THR A 4 24.70 -17.65 15.44
C THR A 4 24.73 -17.31 13.95
N ILE A 5 25.86 -17.57 13.29
CA ILE A 5 26.07 -17.29 11.87
C ILE A 5 25.21 -18.20 10.98
N SER A 6 25.11 -19.51 11.31
CA SER A 6 24.23 -20.42 10.56
C SER A 6 22.76 -20.04 10.70
N THR A 7 22.32 -19.73 11.93
CA THR A 7 20.94 -19.31 12.21
C THR A 7 20.56 -18.02 11.45
N PHE A 8 21.47 -17.05 11.35
CA PHE A 8 21.24 -15.83 10.57
C PHE A 8 21.14 -16.12 9.07
N ARG A 9 22.06 -16.94 8.54
CA ARG A 9 22.07 -17.34 7.13
C ARG A 9 20.76 -18.01 6.71
N ASP A 10 20.24 -18.89 7.56
CA ASP A 10 19.01 -19.65 7.27
C ASP A 10 17.77 -18.75 7.27
N LYS A 11 17.72 -17.72 8.15
CA LYS A 11 16.65 -16.73 8.16
C LYS A 11 16.75 -15.69 7.04
N ALA A 12 17.97 -15.34 6.61
CA ALA A 12 18.20 -14.32 5.58
C ALA A 12 17.97 -14.87 4.16
N ARG A 13 18.29 -16.16 3.92
CA ARG A 13 18.13 -16.82 2.63
C ARG A 13 16.74 -16.64 1.99
N PRO A 14 15.61 -16.89 2.67
CA PRO A 14 14.29 -16.73 2.07
C PRO A 14 13.96 -15.27 1.72
N VAL A 15 14.32 -14.32 2.59
CA VAL A 15 14.08 -12.88 2.33
C VAL A 15 14.85 -12.42 1.09
N ILE A 16 16.10 -12.83 0.96
CA ILE A 16 16.94 -12.47 -0.19
C ILE A 16 16.44 -13.15 -1.46
N SER A 17 16.09 -14.45 -1.42
CA SER A 17 15.57 -15.13 -2.60
C SER A 17 14.26 -14.53 -3.09
N ASP A 18 13.35 -14.17 -2.17
CA ASP A 18 12.06 -13.58 -2.53
C ASP A 18 12.25 -12.18 -3.13
N ARG A 19 13.18 -11.38 -2.59
CA ARG A 19 13.51 -10.07 -3.16
C ARG A 19 14.21 -10.11 -4.51
N LEU A 20 15.12 -11.06 -4.72
CA LEU A 20 15.80 -11.23 -6.01
C LEU A 20 14.86 -11.74 -7.10
N ASN A 21 13.79 -12.41 -6.68
CA ASN A 21 12.74 -12.83 -7.57
C ASN A 21 11.91 -11.61 -8.01
N ALA A 22 11.57 -10.68 -7.11
CA ALA A 22 10.74 -9.52 -7.44
C ALA A 22 11.22 -8.74 -8.69
N PRO A 23 10.30 -8.13 -9.48
CA PRO A 23 10.68 -7.33 -10.64
C PRO A 23 11.69 -6.26 -10.27
N ALA A 24 12.73 -6.06 -11.09
CA ALA A 24 13.83 -5.15 -10.78
C ALA A 24 13.37 -3.72 -10.43
N TRP A 25 12.29 -3.24 -11.06
CA TRP A 25 11.72 -1.92 -10.78
C TRP A 25 11.15 -1.83 -9.35
N VAL A 26 10.56 -2.90 -8.81
CA VAL A 26 10.03 -2.95 -7.43
C VAL A 26 11.17 -2.75 -6.46
N VAL A 27 12.22 -3.55 -6.60
CA VAL A 27 13.41 -3.47 -5.73
C VAL A 27 14.09 -2.11 -5.85
N LEU A 28 14.20 -1.57 -7.07
CA LEU A 28 14.80 -0.27 -7.31
C LEU A 28 14.02 0.85 -6.61
N VAL A 29 12.69 0.89 -6.76
CA VAL A 29 11.85 1.92 -6.12
C VAL A 29 11.83 1.72 -4.61
N GLU A 30 11.74 0.49 -4.09
CA GLU A 30 11.83 0.21 -2.66
C GLU A 30 13.13 0.75 -2.05
N LEU A 31 14.27 0.46 -2.67
CA LEU A 31 15.57 0.95 -2.20
C LEU A 31 15.67 2.46 -2.32
N PHE A 32 15.23 3.04 -3.43
CA PHE A 32 15.24 4.48 -3.65
C PHE A 32 14.46 5.22 -2.55
N ILE A 33 13.22 4.80 -2.28
CA ILE A 33 12.38 5.39 -1.23
C ILE A 33 12.98 5.11 0.15
N GLY A 34 13.45 3.89 0.39
CA GLY A 34 14.06 3.50 1.66
C GLY A 34 15.31 4.32 2.01
N PHE A 35 16.21 4.52 1.04
CA PHE A 35 17.38 5.39 1.22
C PHE A 35 16.99 6.86 1.38
N GLY A 36 15.96 7.33 0.67
CA GLY A 36 15.39 8.66 0.87
C GLY A 36 14.99 8.91 2.33
N TRP A 37 14.31 7.94 2.95
CA TRP A 37 13.93 8.03 4.36
C TRP A 37 15.11 7.97 5.33
N ILE A 38 16.08 7.08 5.10
CA ILE A 38 17.27 7.02 5.96
C ILE A 38 18.09 8.31 5.86
N ARG A 39 18.29 8.85 4.66
CA ARG A 39 18.96 10.14 4.46
C ARG A 39 18.24 11.24 5.25
N ALA A 40 16.92 11.36 5.09
CA ALA A 40 16.12 12.38 5.77
C ALA A 40 16.15 12.24 7.31
N ALA A 41 16.23 11.01 7.82
CA ALA A 41 16.38 10.74 9.25
C ALA A 41 17.76 11.14 9.75
N VAL A 42 18.82 10.78 9.04
CA VAL A 42 20.20 11.11 9.41
C VAL A 42 20.38 12.63 9.46
N GLU A 43 19.87 13.36 8.48
CA GLU A 43 19.91 14.84 8.47
C GLU A 43 19.31 15.45 9.74
N LYS A 44 18.19 14.91 10.23
CA LYS A 44 17.54 15.37 11.47
C LYS A 44 18.25 14.91 12.73
N ILE A 45 18.84 13.72 12.72
CA ILE A 45 19.58 13.19 13.87
C ILE A 45 20.80 14.05 14.16
N ILE A 46 21.52 14.47 13.12
CA ILE A 46 22.77 15.22 13.26
C ILE A 46 22.57 16.73 13.45
N ASP A 47 21.36 17.25 13.20
CA ASP A 47 21.03 18.67 13.36
C ASP A 47 20.55 18.96 14.80
N PRO A 48 21.33 19.70 15.62
CA PRO A 48 20.92 20.06 16.98
C PRO A 48 19.67 20.95 17.02
N ALA A 49 19.40 21.74 15.98
CA ALA A 49 18.24 22.63 15.93
C ALA A 49 16.93 21.85 15.74
N TRP A 50 16.99 20.67 15.11
CA TRP A 50 15.84 19.77 15.00
C TRP A 50 15.34 19.32 16.38
N TRP A 51 16.26 18.94 17.27
CA TRP A 51 15.94 18.44 18.61
C TRP A 51 15.50 19.53 19.59
N GLN A 52 15.73 20.80 19.24
CA GLN A 52 15.20 21.96 19.97
C GLN A 52 13.79 22.34 19.51
N GLY A 53 13.31 21.76 18.39
CA GLY A 53 12.01 22.08 17.80
C GLY A 53 12.02 23.27 16.84
N ASN A 54 13.10 24.06 16.80
CA ASN A 54 13.21 25.29 16.01
C ASN A 54 12.93 25.05 14.52
N VAL A 55 13.49 23.98 13.95
CA VAL A 55 13.31 23.65 12.53
C VAL A 55 11.86 23.28 12.22
N LEU A 56 11.19 22.57 13.15
CA LEU A 56 9.79 22.19 12.98
C LEU A 56 8.86 23.40 13.17
N GLU A 57 9.19 24.30 14.10
CA GLU A 57 8.48 25.56 14.29
C GLU A 57 8.57 26.44 13.04
N GLU A 58 9.78 26.62 12.49
CA GLU A 58 10.01 27.35 11.26
C GLU A 58 9.28 26.70 10.08
N PHE A 59 9.33 25.36 9.96
CA PHE A 59 8.57 24.63 8.94
C PHE A 59 7.07 24.95 9.00
N ILE A 60 6.47 24.97 10.20
CA ILE A 60 5.05 25.31 10.37
C ILE A 60 4.80 26.77 10.00
N ALA A 61 5.65 27.69 10.45
CA ALA A 61 5.52 29.11 10.15
C ALA A 61 5.54 29.39 8.63
N VAL A 62 6.40 28.70 7.89
CA VAL A 62 6.53 28.88 6.43
C VAL A 62 5.38 28.24 5.65
N ASN A 63 4.91 27.05 6.05
CA ASN A 63 3.96 26.28 5.22
C ASN A 63 2.49 26.40 5.66
N SER A 64 2.21 26.95 6.85
CA SER A 64 0.85 26.97 7.42
C SER A 64 -0.18 27.73 6.59
N THR A 65 0.23 28.69 5.76
CA THR A 65 -0.67 29.42 4.85
C THR A 65 -1.22 28.52 3.74
N ASP A 66 -0.39 27.58 3.28
CA ASP A 66 -0.72 26.67 2.18
C ASP A 66 -1.27 25.34 2.71
N ALA A 67 -1.19 25.09 4.02
CA ALA A 67 -1.75 23.91 4.67
C ALA A 67 -3.27 23.79 4.47
N LEU A 68 -3.76 22.56 4.44
CA LEU A 68 -5.21 22.30 4.38
C LEU A 68 -5.92 22.96 5.56
N GLY A 69 -7.07 23.59 5.32
CA GLY A 69 -7.73 24.41 6.35
C GLY A 69 -8.05 23.67 7.65
N TRP A 70 -8.42 22.38 7.60
CA TRP A 70 -8.61 21.57 8.81
C TRP A 70 -7.29 21.15 9.48
N TYR A 71 -6.21 21.05 8.71
CA TYR A 71 -4.89 20.65 9.19
C TYR A 71 -4.17 21.81 9.89
N GLN A 72 -4.48 23.06 9.53
CA GLN A 72 -3.99 24.24 10.28
C GLN A 72 -4.36 24.19 11.76
N TRP A 73 -5.59 23.76 12.08
CA TRP A 73 -6.02 23.57 13.48
C TRP A 73 -5.24 22.47 14.19
N PHE A 74 -4.93 21.38 13.49
CA PHE A 74 -4.10 20.30 14.03
C PHE A 74 -2.67 20.77 14.29
N LEU A 75 -2.08 21.54 13.36
CA LEU A 75 -0.76 22.14 13.54
C LEU A 75 -0.73 23.03 14.79
N ALA A 76 -1.65 24.00 14.88
CA ALA A 76 -1.69 24.93 15.99
C ALA A 76 -2.04 24.28 17.35
N GLY A 77 -2.97 23.34 17.37
CA GLY A 77 -3.50 22.76 18.59
C GLY A 77 -2.75 21.52 19.11
N VAL A 78 -2.08 20.77 18.23
CA VAL A 78 -1.42 19.51 18.60
C VAL A 78 0.08 19.56 18.34
N VAL A 79 0.50 20.04 17.18
CA VAL A 79 1.92 19.99 16.78
C VAL A 79 2.74 21.08 17.46
N SER A 80 2.32 22.34 17.36
CA SER A 80 3.05 23.49 17.93
C SER A 80 3.27 23.40 19.45
N PRO A 81 2.33 22.88 20.27
CA PRO A 81 2.59 22.70 21.70
C PRO A 81 3.56 21.56 22.03
N GLN A 82 3.84 20.64 21.09
CA GLN A 82 4.58 19.39 21.32
C GLN A 82 5.77 19.21 20.37
N LEU A 83 6.40 20.31 19.92
CA LEU A 83 7.43 20.31 18.87
C LEU A 83 8.54 19.27 19.11
N LEU A 84 9.05 19.14 20.34
CA LEU A 84 10.13 18.18 20.65
C LEU A 84 9.66 16.73 20.52
N ALA A 85 8.47 16.42 21.03
CA ALA A 85 7.90 15.07 20.94
C ALA A 85 7.61 14.69 19.49
N ILE A 86 7.03 15.62 18.71
CA ILE A 86 6.76 15.41 17.29
C ILE A 86 8.06 15.25 16.50
N SER A 87 9.10 16.05 16.80
CA SER A 87 10.42 15.94 16.17
C SER A 87 11.03 14.55 16.37
N ALA A 88 10.91 13.98 17.57
CA ALA A 88 11.35 12.62 17.85
C ALA A 88 10.50 11.57 17.10
N VAL A 89 9.17 11.70 17.11
CA VAL A 89 8.26 10.79 16.41
C VAL A 89 8.54 10.77 14.91
N VAL A 90 8.78 11.93 14.28
CA VAL A 90 9.12 12.03 12.86
C VAL A 90 10.41 11.26 12.57
N VAL A 91 11.49 11.46 13.33
CA VAL A 91 12.75 10.73 13.13
C VAL A 91 12.56 9.22 13.28
N ILE A 92 11.85 8.78 14.33
CA ILE A 92 11.56 7.37 14.57
C ILE A 92 10.78 6.77 13.39
N ALA A 93 9.75 7.46 12.92
CA ALA A 93 8.94 7.02 11.79
C ALA A 93 9.77 6.92 10.50
N GLN A 94 10.67 7.87 10.24
CA GLN A 94 11.57 7.85 9.08
C GLN A 94 12.55 6.67 9.15
N VAL A 95 13.12 6.39 10.32
CA VAL A 95 13.99 5.22 10.52
C VAL A 95 13.21 3.92 10.31
N ILE A 96 11.99 3.79 10.85
CA ILE A 96 11.13 2.61 10.67
C ILE A 96 10.80 2.42 9.19
N ALA A 97 10.41 3.49 8.49
CA ALA A 97 10.10 3.45 7.06
C ALA A 97 11.31 3.02 6.24
N GLY A 98 12.44 3.72 6.40
CA GLY A 98 13.67 3.44 5.68
C GLY A 98 14.23 2.06 5.95
N ALA A 99 14.33 1.64 7.22
CA ALA A 99 14.86 0.33 7.58
C ALA A 99 13.98 -0.82 7.07
N SER A 100 12.65 -0.67 7.11
CA SER A 100 11.73 -1.70 6.60
C SER A 100 11.86 -1.85 5.08
N LEU A 101 11.94 -0.73 4.35
CA LEU A 101 12.09 -0.72 2.89
C LEU A 101 13.48 -1.18 2.43
N ILE A 102 14.56 -0.78 3.09
CA ILE A 102 15.91 -1.22 2.72
C ILE A 102 16.12 -2.70 3.04
N SER A 103 15.63 -3.18 4.19
CA SER A 103 15.83 -4.57 4.59
C SER A 103 14.90 -5.55 3.86
N GLY A 104 13.80 -5.07 3.28
CA GLY A 104 12.77 -5.93 2.69
C GLY A 104 11.93 -6.67 3.72
N ARG A 105 12.05 -6.29 4.99
CA ARG A 105 11.30 -6.88 6.09
C ARG A 105 10.19 -5.91 6.45
N ARG A 106 8.95 -6.41 6.52
CA ARG A 106 7.78 -5.57 6.83
C ARG A 106 7.64 -4.39 5.85
N VAL A 107 7.87 -4.64 4.55
CA VAL A 107 7.77 -3.62 3.48
C VAL A 107 6.44 -2.87 3.56
N THR A 108 5.32 -3.56 3.75
CA THR A 108 4.00 -2.93 3.91
C THR A 108 3.97 -1.93 5.08
N THR A 109 4.56 -2.28 6.23
CA THR A 109 4.66 -1.33 7.36
C THR A 109 5.50 -0.12 6.99
N GLY A 110 6.65 -0.32 6.34
CA GLY A 110 7.49 0.80 5.89
C GLY A 110 6.80 1.71 4.88
N LEU A 111 6.06 1.12 3.93
CA LEU A 111 5.24 1.85 2.97
C LEU A 111 4.18 2.68 3.69
N LEU A 112 3.40 2.08 4.59
CA LEU A 112 2.32 2.79 5.29
C LEU A 112 2.84 3.92 6.18
N VAL A 113 3.94 3.70 6.91
CA VAL A 113 4.54 4.75 7.76
C VAL A 113 5.06 5.90 6.90
N GLY A 114 5.78 5.62 5.81
CA GLY A 114 6.25 6.68 4.92
C GLY A 114 5.10 7.41 4.20
N MET A 115 4.06 6.69 3.77
CA MET A 115 2.86 7.30 3.18
C MET A 115 2.16 8.21 4.17
N PHE A 116 2.04 7.79 5.44
CA PHE A 116 1.49 8.62 6.50
C PHE A 116 2.30 9.90 6.68
N LEU A 117 3.63 9.83 6.74
CA LEU A 117 4.48 11.03 6.83
C LEU A 117 4.30 11.96 5.63
N ASN A 118 4.32 11.43 4.40
CA ASN A 118 4.12 12.24 3.20
C ASN A 118 2.75 12.92 3.17
N LEU A 119 1.69 12.22 3.57
CA LEU A 119 0.36 12.82 3.68
C LEU A 119 0.33 13.95 4.71
N ASN A 120 1.02 13.80 5.85
CA ASN A 120 1.11 14.88 6.84
C ASN A 120 1.90 16.08 6.31
N PHE A 121 3.03 15.87 5.60
CA PHE A 121 3.78 16.97 5.00
C PHE A 121 2.99 17.71 3.93
N ILE A 122 2.28 17.00 3.06
CA ILE A 122 1.39 17.60 2.06
C ILE A 122 0.28 18.39 2.77
N ALA A 123 -0.40 17.78 3.75
CA ALA A 123 -1.46 18.44 4.50
C ALA A 123 -0.96 19.69 5.25
N ALA A 124 0.30 19.72 5.64
CA ALA A 124 0.97 20.87 6.26
C ALA A 124 1.39 21.97 5.28
N GLY A 125 1.19 21.80 3.97
CA GLY A 125 1.56 22.77 2.93
C GLY A 125 2.82 22.39 2.12
N SER A 126 3.60 21.41 2.58
CA SER A 126 4.86 21.00 1.93
C SER A 126 4.64 19.87 0.92
N VAL A 127 4.15 20.23 -0.27
CA VAL A 127 3.84 19.25 -1.34
C VAL A 127 5.08 18.56 -1.88
N ASN A 128 6.13 19.32 -2.19
CA ASN A 128 7.37 18.79 -2.78
C ASN A 128 8.43 18.52 -1.70
N PRO A 129 9.16 17.38 -1.75
CA PRO A 129 9.03 16.26 -2.69
C PRO A 129 7.98 15.21 -2.28
N SER A 130 7.20 15.45 -1.22
CA SER A 130 6.31 14.48 -0.57
C SER A 130 5.35 13.75 -1.52
N ILE A 131 4.77 14.45 -2.51
CA ILE A 131 3.87 13.85 -3.49
C ILE A 131 4.54 12.77 -4.34
N PHE A 132 5.80 12.98 -4.73
CA PHE A 132 6.54 12.01 -5.53
C PHE A 132 6.75 10.70 -4.75
N TYR A 133 7.17 10.80 -3.49
CA TYR A 133 7.30 9.63 -2.62
C TYR A 133 5.96 8.93 -2.40
N LEU A 134 4.88 9.70 -2.18
CA LEU A 134 3.54 9.16 -1.98
C LEU A 134 3.05 8.35 -3.20
N VAL A 135 3.24 8.88 -4.42
CA VAL A 135 2.90 8.17 -5.66
C VAL A 135 3.70 6.88 -5.80
N CYS A 136 5.03 6.93 -5.64
CA CYS A 136 5.88 5.74 -5.72
C CYS A 136 5.49 4.66 -4.71
N GLN A 137 5.23 5.06 -3.45
CA GLN A 137 4.80 4.14 -2.40
C GLN A 137 3.42 3.55 -2.66
N SER A 138 2.48 4.34 -3.20
CA SER A 138 1.16 3.86 -3.59
C SER A 138 1.23 2.85 -4.74
N ALA A 139 2.12 3.06 -5.72
CA ALA A 139 2.34 2.15 -6.83
C ALA A 139 2.91 0.81 -6.36
N LEU A 140 3.89 0.83 -5.44
CA LEU A 140 4.39 -0.37 -4.79
C LEU A 140 3.29 -1.10 -4.03
N LEU A 141 2.53 -0.39 -3.19
CA LEU A 141 1.45 -0.99 -2.40
C LEU A 141 0.34 -1.60 -3.29
N LEU A 142 0.00 -0.94 -4.39
CA LEU A 142 -0.98 -1.44 -5.35
C LEU A 142 -0.47 -2.67 -6.09
N ALA A 143 0.78 -2.67 -6.56
CA ALA A 143 1.39 -3.83 -7.21
C ALA A 143 1.39 -5.05 -6.27
N MET A 144 1.77 -4.87 -5.01
CA MET A 144 1.67 -5.90 -3.96
C MET A 144 0.25 -6.46 -3.83
N ALA A 145 -0.73 -5.56 -3.77
CA ALA A 145 -2.11 -5.94 -3.51
C ALA A 145 -2.74 -6.66 -4.72
N GLN A 146 -2.37 -6.28 -5.94
CA GLN A 146 -2.77 -6.95 -7.19
C GLN A 146 -2.18 -8.34 -7.32
N ASP A 147 -0.90 -8.54 -6.95
CA ASP A 147 -0.29 -9.87 -6.94
C ASP A 147 -1.01 -10.83 -5.99
N LEU A 148 -1.48 -10.34 -4.83
CA LEU A 148 -2.33 -11.11 -3.93
C LEU A 148 -3.69 -11.45 -4.57
N ALA A 149 -4.32 -10.49 -5.25
CA ALA A 149 -5.61 -10.71 -5.89
C ALA A 149 -5.57 -11.79 -6.97
N ARG A 150 -4.47 -11.88 -7.73
CA ARG A 150 -4.24 -12.95 -8.72
C ARG A 150 -4.22 -14.36 -8.12
N THR A 151 -3.98 -14.48 -6.83
CA THR A 151 -4.06 -15.78 -6.12
C THR A 151 -5.47 -16.13 -5.64
N GLY A 152 -6.49 -15.36 -6.04
CA GLY A 152 -7.86 -15.51 -5.58
C GLY A 152 -8.12 -14.84 -4.21
N VAL A 153 -7.11 -14.19 -3.63
CA VAL A 153 -7.24 -13.49 -2.35
C VAL A 153 -7.39 -12.00 -2.60
N VAL A 154 -8.65 -11.53 -2.67
CA VAL A 154 -8.91 -10.09 -2.69
C VAL A 154 -8.54 -9.50 -1.32
N SER A 155 -7.36 -8.88 -1.27
CA SER A 155 -6.84 -8.28 -0.05
C SER A 155 -7.80 -7.21 0.49
N ALA A 156 -7.87 -7.09 1.82
CA ALA A 156 -8.60 -5.99 2.46
C ALA A 156 -8.10 -4.63 1.94
N THR A 157 -6.81 -4.52 1.61
CA THR A 157 -6.16 -3.36 1.01
C THR A 157 -6.83 -2.93 -0.30
N LEU A 158 -7.00 -3.84 -1.27
CA LEU A 158 -7.64 -3.49 -2.55
C LEU A 158 -9.10 -3.06 -2.39
N ARG A 159 -9.82 -3.67 -1.44
CA ARG A 159 -11.21 -3.30 -1.15
C ARG A 159 -11.32 -1.95 -0.44
N ALA A 160 -10.36 -1.60 0.40
CA ALA A 160 -10.33 -0.33 1.12
C ALA A 160 -9.91 0.84 0.23
N MET A 161 -9.05 0.62 -0.78
CA MET A 161 -8.47 1.68 -1.61
C MET A 161 -9.51 2.61 -2.29
N PRO A 162 -10.61 2.14 -2.90
CA PRO A 162 -11.63 3.02 -3.46
C PRO A 162 -12.30 3.91 -2.39
N THR A 163 -12.56 3.36 -1.21
CA THR A 163 -13.13 4.13 -0.10
C THR A 163 -12.15 5.17 0.41
N VAL A 164 -10.88 4.80 0.59
CA VAL A 164 -9.81 5.73 1.01
C VAL A 164 -9.63 6.85 -0.02
N SER A 165 -9.63 6.50 -1.31
CA SER A 165 -9.60 7.45 -2.43
C SER A 165 -10.77 8.43 -2.37
N LEU A 166 -12.00 7.94 -2.18
CA LEU A 166 -13.19 8.78 -2.11
C LEU A 166 -13.16 9.72 -0.90
N VAL A 167 -12.77 9.21 0.27
CA VAL A 167 -12.60 10.03 1.48
C VAL A 167 -11.57 11.13 1.22
N LEU A 168 -10.41 10.79 0.66
CA LEU A 168 -9.35 11.75 0.39
C LEU A 168 -9.80 12.84 -0.58
N VAL A 169 -10.52 12.49 -1.65
CA VAL A 169 -11.10 13.46 -2.59
C VAL A 169 -12.12 14.35 -1.88
N ALA A 170 -13.06 13.76 -1.13
CA ALA A 170 -14.12 14.49 -0.45
C ALA A 170 -13.58 15.46 0.63
N THR A 171 -12.55 15.08 1.37
CA THR A 171 -11.95 15.92 2.41
C THR A 171 -11.02 16.99 1.85
N SER A 172 -10.49 16.82 0.64
CA SER A 172 -9.58 17.79 0.01
C SER A 172 -10.31 18.79 -0.87
N LEU A 173 -11.38 18.38 -1.57
CA LEU A 173 -12.12 19.20 -2.53
C LEU A 173 -12.53 20.60 -2.01
N PRO A 174 -13.02 20.77 -0.76
CA PRO A 174 -13.42 22.10 -0.27
C PRO A 174 -12.26 23.10 -0.07
N PHE A 175 -11.02 22.62 -0.09
CA PHE A 175 -9.83 23.41 0.22
C PHE A 175 -8.98 23.72 -1.02
N VAL A 176 -9.48 23.41 -2.22
CA VAL A 176 -8.81 23.78 -3.47
C VAL A 176 -8.79 25.31 -3.58
N SER A 177 -7.58 25.87 -3.63
CA SER A 177 -7.33 27.31 -3.57
C SER A 177 -7.02 27.90 -4.94
N THR A 178 -6.44 27.11 -5.85
CA THR A 178 -6.08 27.55 -7.20
C THR A 178 -6.28 26.46 -8.25
N ILE A 179 -6.57 26.89 -9.48
CA ILE A 179 -6.60 26.06 -10.69
C ILE A 179 -5.55 26.56 -11.70
N GLU A 180 -4.75 27.56 -11.31
CA GLU A 180 -3.73 28.12 -12.17
C GLU A 180 -2.66 27.04 -12.47
N PRO A 181 -2.32 26.77 -13.75
CA PRO A 181 -1.44 25.65 -14.11
C PRO A 181 -0.07 25.66 -13.44
N SER A 182 0.48 26.84 -13.14
CA SER A 182 1.77 27.03 -12.46
C SER A 182 1.71 26.68 -10.97
N ALA A 183 0.63 27.08 -10.29
CA ALA A 183 0.45 26.91 -8.85
C ALA A 183 -0.31 25.63 -8.47
N ALA A 184 -1.00 24.99 -9.42
CA ALA A 184 -1.77 23.77 -9.21
C ALA A 184 -0.94 22.59 -8.68
N VAL A 185 0.37 22.57 -8.96
CA VAL A 185 1.30 21.52 -8.49
C VAL A 185 1.72 21.76 -7.02
N GLU A 186 1.54 22.99 -6.52
CA GLU A 186 1.91 23.39 -5.17
C GLU A 186 0.71 23.41 -4.22
N ASP A 187 -0.53 23.44 -4.74
CA ASP A 187 -1.76 23.35 -3.95
C ASP A 187 -1.95 21.94 -3.35
N PRO A 188 -1.88 21.77 -2.02
CA PRO A 188 -2.01 20.45 -1.40
C PRO A 188 -3.37 19.79 -1.63
N ALA A 189 -4.45 20.56 -1.64
CA ALA A 189 -5.80 20.05 -1.79
C ALA A 189 -6.01 19.50 -3.21
N LEU A 190 -5.55 20.25 -4.22
CA LEU A 190 -5.65 19.83 -5.61
C LEU A 190 -4.78 18.60 -5.89
N VAL A 191 -3.57 18.57 -5.32
CA VAL A 191 -2.66 17.43 -5.44
C VAL A 191 -3.24 16.17 -4.79
N LEU A 192 -3.80 16.27 -3.57
CA LEU A 192 -4.44 15.14 -2.90
C LEU A 192 -5.72 14.68 -3.60
N LEU A 193 -6.47 15.60 -4.20
CA LEU A 193 -7.63 15.27 -5.02
C LEU A 193 -7.19 14.45 -6.25
N PHE A 194 -6.19 14.92 -7.00
CA PHE A 194 -5.69 14.22 -8.17
C PHE A 194 -5.10 12.85 -7.81
N PHE A 195 -4.28 12.80 -6.75
CA PHE A 195 -3.73 11.56 -6.22
C PHE A 195 -4.83 10.58 -5.80
N GLY A 196 -5.86 11.07 -5.10
CA GLY A 196 -7.02 10.29 -4.69
C GLY A 196 -7.75 9.69 -5.89
N LEU A 197 -8.05 10.48 -6.92
CA LEU A 197 -8.68 10.00 -8.16
C LEU A 197 -7.82 8.93 -8.85
N LEU A 198 -6.52 9.18 -9.00
CA LEU A 198 -5.58 8.25 -9.63
C LEU A 198 -5.53 6.91 -8.89
N LEU A 199 -5.46 6.95 -7.55
CA LEU A 199 -5.47 5.76 -6.70
C LEU A 199 -6.79 4.99 -6.80
N GLY A 200 -7.91 5.70 -6.86
CA GLY A 200 -9.25 5.13 -7.00
C GLY A 200 -9.43 4.40 -8.33
N VAL A 201 -9.07 5.04 -9.44
CA VAL A 201 -9.12 4.43 -10.78
C VAL A 201 -8.18 3.22 -10.85
N SER A 202 -6.94 3.37 -10.39
CA SER A 202 -5.93 2.30 -10.48
C SER A 202 -6.30 1.07 -9.65
N SER A 203 -6.88 1.26 -8.46
CA SER A 203 -7.36 0.17 -7.61
C SER A 203 -8.59 -0.54 -8.20
N ARG A 204 -9.53 0.20 -8.80
CA ARG A 204 -10.69 -0.37 -9.50
C ARG A 204 -10.28 -1.21 -10.71
N LEU A 205 -9.35 -0.70 -11.52
CA LEU A 205 -8.78 -1.46 -12.64
C LEU A 205 -8.08 -2.74 -12.16
N GLY A 206 -7.33 -2.65 -11.06
CA GLY A 206 -6.71 -3.83 -10.45
C GLY A 206 -7.71 -4.91 -10.03
N VAL A 207 -8.81 -4.53 -9.38
CA VAL A 207 -9.88 -5.46 -8.99
C VAL A 207 -10.60 -6.03 -10.22
N HIS A 208 -10.87 -5.20 -11.22
CA HIS A 208 -11.50 -5.64 -12.47
C HIS A 208 -10.65 -6.70 -13.17
N ASN A 209 -9.36 -6.43 -13.36
CA ASN A 209 -8.42 -7.36 -14.00
C ASN A 209 -8.32 -8.68 -13.23
N ALA A 210 -8.20 -8.62 -11.90
CA ALA A 210 -8.18 -9.84 -11.07
C ALA A 210 -9.48 -10.66 -11.18
N THR A 211 -10.62 -10.00 -11.39
CA THR A 211 -11.90 -10.69 -11.61
C THR A 211 -11.94 -11.36 -12.97
N LEU A 212 -11.42 -10.71 -14.01
CA LEU A 212 -11.32 -11.29 -15.36
C LEU A 212 -10.40 -12.52 -15.37
N ASP A 213 -9.24 -12.43 -14.71
CA ASP A 213 -8.30 -13.55 -14.58
C ASP A 213 -8.95 -14.77 -13.89
N ALA A 214 -9.87 -14.55 -12.93
CA ALA A 214 -10.59 -15.61 -12.24
C ALA A 214 -11.71 -16.26 -13.09
N LEU A 215 -12.23 -15.55 -14.09
CA LEU A 215 -13.29 -16.05 -14.98
C LEU A 215 -12.76 -16.81 -16.18
N GLN A 216 -11.47 -16.66 -16.51
CA GLN A 216 -10.85 -17.42 -17.58
C GLN A 216 -10.84 -18.91 -17.18
N PRO A 217 -11.54 -19.80 -17.91
CA PRO A 217 -11.48 -21.22 -17.66
C PRO A 217 -10.02 -21.66 -17.79
N ALA A 218 -9.61 -22.61 -16.93
CA ALA A 218 -8.24 -23.09 -16.83
C ALA A 218 -7.82 -23.86 -18.10
N GLU A 219 -7.67 -23.16 -19.23
CA GLU A 219 -6.93 -23.63 -20.38
C GLU A 219 -5.44 -23.59 -20.01
N ARG A 220 -4.98 -24.61 -19.29
CA ARG A 220 -3.54 -24.78 -19.00
C ARG A 220 -2.80 -25.09 -20.32
N PRO A 221 -1.56 -24.61 -20.48
CA PRO A 221 -0.45 -25.43 -19.98
C PRO A 221 0.65 -24.64 -19.26
N ILE A 222 1.42 -25.42 -18.51
CA ILE A 222 2.74 -25.15 -17.94
C ILE A 222 3.62 -24.39 -18.95
N SER A 223 4.00 -23.14 -18.67
CA SER A 223 5.30 -22.50 -19.03
C SER A 223 5.21 -20.97 -19.22
N ALA A 224 5.11 -20.21 -18.13
CA ALA A 224 5.78 -18.92 -17.99
C ALA A 224 5.73 -18.53 -16.52
N GLY A 225 6.88 -18.23 -15.93
CA GLY A 225 7.07 -17.98 -14.50
C GLY A 225 6.41 -16.70 -13.96
N GLY A 226 5.07 -16.61 -14.02
CA GLY A 226 4.28 -15.67 -13.24
C GLY A 226 4.24 -16.10 -11.77
N ARG A 227 5.39 -16.08 -11.10
CA ARG A 227 5.48 -16.36 -9.67
C ARG A 227 4.88 -15.18 -8.91
N VAL A 228 3.97 -15.49 -8.00
CA VAL A 228 3.44 -14.55 -6.99
C VAL A 228 4.62 -14.09 -6.13
N TRP A 229 4.94 -12.80 -6.18
CA TRP A 229 6.19 -12.27 -5.62
C TRP A 229 6.14 -12.01 -4.11
N PHE A 230 4.94 -11.91 -3.53
CA PHE A 230 4.78 -11.64 -2.10
C PHE A 230 4.47 -12.93 -1.34
N GLY A 231 5.46 -13.37 -0.56
CA GLY A 231 5.52 -14.65 0.16
C GLY A 231 4.49 -14.86 1.26
N SER A 232 3.22 -15.00 0.90
CA SER A 232 2.30 -15.84 1.64
C SER A 232 2.36 -17.25 1.06
N ARG A 233 3.24 -18.10 1.60
CA ARG A 233 3.05 -19.54 1.42
C ARG A 233 1.65 -19.89 1.95
N PRO A 234 0.80 -20.63 1.21
CA PRO A 234 -0.29 -21.32 1.86
C PRO A 234 0.35 -22.22 2.91
N ARG A 235 0.00 -21.97 4.18
CA ARG A 235 0.40 -22.81 5.30
C ARG A 235 -0.16 -24.20 4.97
N HIS A 236 0.70 -25.20 4.87
CA HIS A 236 0.32 -26.59 4.73
C HIS A 236 -0.70 -26.94 5.83
N GLU A 237 -1.97 -27.01 5.47
CA GLU A 237 -2.92 -27.86 6.19
C GLU A 237 -2.86 -29.22 5.52
N GLY A 238 -2.56 -30.22 6.36
CA GLY A 238 -2.39 -31.59 5.94
C GLY A 238 -3.67 -32.17 5.36
N HIS A 239 -3.47 -33.25 4.60
CA HIS A 239 -4.44 -34.28 4.24
C HIS A 239 -5.85 -34.10 4.83
N LEU A 240 -6.77 -33.58 4.02
CA LEU A 240 -8.16 -33.98 4.08
C LEU A 240 -8.58 -34.45 2.70
N ALA A 241 -9.10 -35.68 2.70
CA ALA A 241 -9.45 -36.46 1.55
C ALA A 241 -10.42 -35.71 0.63
N ALA A 242 -10.16 -35.81 -0.67
CA ALA A 242 -11.10 -35.50 -1.72
C ALA A 242 -12.28 -36.47 -1.64
N THR A 243 -13.39 -36.06 -1.00
CA THR A 243 -14.74 -36.58 -1.24
C THR A 243 -15.75 -35.71 -0.49
N GLY A 244 -16.69 -35.08 -1.20
CA GLY A 244 -17.94 -34.54 -0.63
C GLY A 244 -18.11 -33.01 -0.61
N GLN A 245 -17.06 -32.22 -0.34
CA GLN A 245 -17.26 -30.81 0.05
C GLN A 245 -17.37 -29.81 -1.12
N GLN A 246 -17.06 -30.23 -2.35
CA GLN A 246 -17.19 -29.39 -3.55
C GLN A 246 -18.65 -29.25 -4.02
N ALA A 247 -19.52 -30.21 -3.69
CA ALA A 247 -20.95 -30.11 -4.01
C ALA A 247 -21.66 -29.04 -3.14
N ASP A 248 -21.30 -28.95 -1.86
CA ASP A 248 -21.94 -28.02 -0.92
C ASP A 248 -21.65 -26.54 -1.22
N VAL A 249 -20.47 -26.21 -1.73
CA VAL A 249 -20.11 -24.81 -2.08
C VAL A 249 -20.82 -24.32 -3.33
N VAL A 250 -21.06 -25.21 -4.30
CA VAL A 250 -21.85 -24.91 -5.50
C VAL A 250 -23.33 -24.75 -5.14
N GLN A 251 -23.84 -25.59 -4.24
CA GLN A 251 -25.23 -25.54 -3.79
C GLN A 251 -25.53 -24.31 -2.92
N ALA A 252 -24.56 -23.85 -2.12
CA ALA A 252 -24.66 -22.60 -1.37
C ALA A 252 -24.59 -21.34 -2.26
N SER A 253 -23.92 -21.41 -3.42
CA SER A 253 -23.84 -20.29 -4.36
C SER A 253 -25.07 -20.16 -5.27
N CYS A 254 -25.76 -21.25 -5.62
CA CYS A 254 -26.99 -21.20 -6.41
C CYS A 254 -28.22 -20.72 -5.61
N SER A 255 -28.22 -20.79 -4.27
CA SER A 255 -29.36 -20.31 -3.44
C SER A 255 -29.40 -18.77 -3.30
N ALA A 256 -28.31 -18.07 -3.57
CA ALA A 256 -28.20 -16.62 -3.42
C ALA A 256 -28.62 -15.81 -4.67
N SER A 257 -28.82 -16.45 -5.83
CA SER A 257 -29.15 -15.76 -7.09
C SER A 257 -30.38 -16.37 -7.76
N ALA A 258 -31.56 -15.78 -7.50
CA ALA A 258 -32.83 -16.20 -8.10
C ALA A 258 -32.89 -16.02 -9.63
N ARG A 259 -31.88 -15.39 -10.24
CA ARG A 259 -31.93 -14.91 -11.63
C ARG A 259 -31.43 -15.94 -12.67
N ASN A 260 -30.94 -17.12 -12.26
CA ASN A 260 -30.34 -18.08 -13.19
C ASN A 260 -30.52 -19.58 -12.84
N ARG A 261 -31.69 -19.97 -12.31
CA ARG A 261 -31.98 -21.37 -11.93
C ARG A 261 -31.82 -22.38 -13.08
N SER A 262 -32.18 -22.01 -14.30
CA SER A 262 -32.10 -22.92 -15.46
C SER A 262 -30.66 -23.31 -15.82
N VAL A 263 -29.69 -22.44 -15.55
CA VAL A 263 -28.26 -22.72 -15.80
C VAL A 263 -27.67 -23.60 -14.70
N CYS A 264 -28.05 -23.38 -13.43
CA CYS A 264 -27.65 -24.25 -12.32
C CYS A 264 -28.21 -25.68 -12.47
N ASP A 265 -29.47 -25.83 -12.90
CA ASP A 265 -30.11 -27.15 -13.08
C ASP A 265 -29.46 -27.99 -14.20
N GLY A 266 -28.86 -27.34 -15.20
CA GLY A 266 -28.12 -28.00 -16.27
C GLY A 266 -26.82 -28.63 -15.78
N ILE A 267 -26.05 -27.88 -14.97
CA ILE A 267 -24.73 -28.28 -14.46
C ILE A 267 -24.86 -29.40 -13.40
N CYS A 268 -25.88 -29.34 -12.54
CA CYS A 268 -26.11 -30.40 -11.55
C CYS A 268 -26.48 -31.75 -12.18
N ARG A 269 -27.21 -31.76 -13.31
CA ARG A 269 -27.57 -33.01 -14.00
C ARG A 269 -26.39 -33.70 -14.67
N THR A 270 -25.42 -32.94 -15.18
CA THR A 270 -24.23 -33.51 -15.83
C THR A 270 -23.28 -34.15 -14.82
N LEU A 271 -23.27 -33.67 -13.58
CA LEU A 271 -22.41 -34.22 -12.51
C LEU A 271 -22.99 -35.48 -11.85
N GLN A 272 -24.28 -35.77 -12.01
CA GLN A 272 -24.92 -36.99 -11.50
C GLN A 272 -24.94 -38.15 -12.50
N SER A 273 -24.68 -37.91 -13.79
CA SER A 273 -24.65 -38.97 -14.81
C SER A 273 -23.32 -39.71 -14.92
N ASP A 274 -22.25 -39.16 -14.34
CA ASP A 274 -20.87 -39.65 -14.50
C ASP A 274 -20.33 -40.33 -13.22
N GLY A 275 -21.22 -40.81 -12.35
CA GLY A 275 -20.91 -41.55 -11.12
C GLY A 275 -21.47 -42.97 -11.11
#